data_AF-A0A523PZY5-F1
#
_entry.id   AF-A0A523PZY5-F1
#
_cell.length_a   1.000
_cell.length_b   1.000
_cell.length_c   1.000
_cell.angle_alpha   90.00
_cell.angle_beta   90.00
_cell.angle_gamma   90.00
#
_symmetry.space_group_name_H-M   'P 1'
#
loop_
_entity.id
_entity.type
_entity.pdbx_description
1 polymer ?
#
loop_
_entity_poly.entity_id
_entity_poly.type
_entity_poly.pdbx_seq_one_letter_code
_entity_poly.pdbx_strand_id
1 'polypeptide(L)'
;MKFESYKVTPGANIDLDKWSTLPTREESEVDFEEEIQKNIEKMDDLQKALYGESKQSLLVIFQGIDAAGKDSTIRAVFSGINPAGISVTSFKKPSQEELSHDYLWRHVKALPRRGEIAIFNRSHYENVLITKVHPELILFENLPGIESVSDIGEDL
;
A
#
# COMPACT_ATOMS: atom_id res chain seq x y z
N MET A 1 -18.45 -13.70 -3.20
CA MET A 1 -17.93 -12.45 -3.80
C MET A 1 -17.06 -12.77 -5.01
N LYS A 2 -17.06 -11.99 -6.09
CA LYS A 2 -16.13 -12.20 -7.21
C LYS A 2 -14.96 -11.21 -7.08
N PHE A 3 -13.86 -11.60 -6.46
CA PHE A 3 -12.70 -10.72 -6.25
C PHE A 3 -12.15 -10.10 -7.54
N GLU A 4 -12.33 -10.80 -8.68
CA GLU A 4 -11.95 -10.30 -10.00
C GLU A 4 -12.62 -8.98 -10.40
N SER A 5 -13.79 -8.62 -9.83
CA SER A 5 -14.42 -7.32 -10.13
C SER A 5 -13.67 -6.14 -9.53
N TYR A 6 -12.81 -6.36 -8.53
CA TYR A 6 -11.99 -5.32 -7.92
C TYR A 6 -10.61 -5.19 -8.57
N LYS A 7 -10.26 -6.10 -9.47
CA LYS A 7 -8.95 -6.15 -10.09
C LYS A 7 -8.91 -5.23 -11.30
N VAL A 8 -8.02 -4.24 -11.24
CA VAL A 8 -7.65 -3.42 -12.39
C VAL A 8 -6.64 -4.18 -13.25
N THR A 9 -6.87 -4.27 -14.55
CA THR A 9 -5.94 -4.91 -15.50
C THR A 9 -4.97 -3.90 -16.12
N PRO A 10 -3.75 -4.32 -16.51
CA PRO A 10 -2.80 -3.44 -17.19
C PRO A 10 -3.40 -2.82 -18.46
N GLY A 11 -3.24 -1.50 -18.61
CA GLY A 11 -3.75 -0.74 -19.75
C GLY A 11 -5.25 -0.41 -19.69
N ALA A 12 -5.96 -0.80 -18.62
CA ALA A 12 -7.34 -0.40 -18.42
C ALA A 12 -7.44 1.12 -18.22
N ASN A 13 -8.39 1.75 -18.91
CA ASN A 13 -8.80 3.12 -18.61
C ASN A 13 -9.77 3.06 -17.41
N ILE A 14 -9.39 3.70 -16.30
CA ILE A 14 -10.14 3.67 -15.05
C ILE A 14 -10.92 4.97 -14.90
N ASP A 15 -12.22 4.82 -14.70
CA ASP A 15 -13.11 5.89 -14.29
C ASP A 15 -13.64 5.54 -12.90
N LEU A 16 -13.09 6.19 -11.86
CA LEU A 16 -13.42 5.89 -10.45
C LEU A 16 -14.87 6.22 -10.10
N ASP A 17 -15.52 7.14 -10.83
CA ASP A 17 -16.92 7.50 -10.58
C ASP A 17 -17.87 6.33 -10.87
N LYS A 18 -17.42 5.36 -11.69
CA LYS A 18 -18.17 4.14 -12.00
C LYS A 18 -17.99 3.05 -10.94
N TRP A 19 -17.11 3.23 -9.96
CA TRP A 19 -16.83 2.23 -8.93
C TRP A 19 -17.63 2.54 -7.67
N SER A 20 -18.55 1.64 -7.32
CA SER A 20 -19.35 1.76 -6.10
C SER A 20 -18.47 1.71 -4.86
N THR A 21 -18.67 2.65 -3.94
CA THR A 21 -18.07 2.67 -2.59
C THR A 21 -18.90 1.91 -1.56
N LEU A 22 -20.10 1.47 -1.93
CA LEU A 22 -20.99 0.67 -1.08
C LEU A 22 -20.61 -0.82 -1.12
N PRO A 23 -20.82 -1.55 -0.01
CA PRO A 23 -20.58 -2.98 0.03
C PRO A 23 -21.44 -3.72 -1.00
N THR A 24 -20.87 -4.73 -1.66
CA THR A 24 -21.56 -5.54 -2.69
C THR A 24 -22.35 -6.71 -2.11
N ARG A 25 -22.24 -6.97 -0.81
CA ARG A 25 -22.94 -8.04 -0.08
C ARG A 25 -23.63 -7.40 1.11
N GLU A 26 -24.90 -7.73 1.30
CA GLU A 26 -25.62 -7.50 2.54
C GLU A 26 -25.63 -8.81 3.33
N GLU A 27 -24.81 -8.88 4.37
CA GLU A 27 -24.77 -10.02 5.29
C GLU A 27 -24.79 -9.49 6.73
N SER A 28 -25.16 -10.34 7.67
CA SER A 28 -25.16 -9.94 9.07
C SER A 28 -23.72 -9.68 9.54
N GLU A 29 -23.56 -8.77 10.49
CA GLU A 29 -22.25 -8.46 11.08
C GLU A 29 -21.56 -9.71 11.65
N VAL A 30 -22.35 -10.62 12.24
CA VAL A 30 -21.89 -11.90 12.80
C VAL A 30 -21.29 -12.80 11.72
N ASP A 31 -21.97 -12.94 10.57
CA ASP A 31 -21.48 -13.79 9.47
C ASP A 31 -20.15 -13.26 8.91
N PHE A 32 -20.00 -11.93 8.81
CA PHE A 32 -18.75 -11.30 8.36
C PHE A 32 -17.60 -11.52 9.34
N GLU A 33 -17.83 -11.35 10.65
CA GLU A 33 -16.80 -11.57 11.66
C GLU A 33 -16.29 -13.02 11.64
N GLU A 34 -17.19 -13.99 11.48
CA GLU A 34 -16.80 -15.40 11.32
C GLU A 34 -15.99 -15.65 10.05
N GLU A 35 -16.37 -15.06 8.91
CA GLU A 35 -15.63 -15.20 7.65
C GLU A 35 -14.22 -14.58 7.78
N ILE A 36 -14.12 -13.41 8.41
CA ILE A 36 -12.84 -12.73 8.70
C ILE A 36 -11.96 -13.61 9.58
N GLN A 37 -12.48 -14.17 10.67
CA GLN A 37 -11.72 -15.01 11.58
C GLN A 37 -11.18 -16.28 10.88
N LYS A 38 -12.02 -16.95 10.08
CA LYS A 38 -11.60 -18.10 9.26
C LYS A 38 -10.49 -17.74 8.27
N ASN A 39 -10.57 -16.55 7.67
CA ASN A 39 -9.54 -16.06 6.76
C ASN A 39 -8.23 -15.73 7.48
N ILE A 40 -8.29 -15.14 8.67
CA ILE A 40 -7.11 -14.86 9.51
C ILE A 40 -6.36 -16.15 9.85
N GLU A 41 -7.08 -17.19 10.29
CA GLU A 41 -6.47 -18.49 10.61
C GLU A 41 -5.77 -19.11 9.39
N LYS A 42 -6.44 -19.05 8.24
CA LYS A 42 -5.86 -19.51 6.97
C LYS A 42 -4.63 -18.67 6.57
N MET A 43 -4.69 -17.36 6.77
CA MET A 43 -3.57 -16.45 6.49
C MET A 43 -2.37 -16.74 7.38
N ASP A 44 -2.58 -17.06 8.67
CA ASP A 44 -1.51 -17.45 9.59
C ASP A 44 -0.82 -18.74 9.13
N ASP A 45 -1.57 -19.76 8.72
CA ASP A 45 -1.00 -21.00 8.19
C ASP A 45 -0.21 -20.78 6.88
N LEU A 46 -0.72 -19.94 5.98
CA LEU A 46 -0.02 -19.57 4.76
C LEU A 46 1.24 -18.74 5.06
N GLN A 47 1.19 -17.86 6.06
CA GLN A 47 2.35 -17.08 6.48
C GLN A 47 3.44 -17.99 7.06
N LYS A 48 3.10 -18.99 7.89
CA LYS A 48 4.05 -20.00 8.36
C LYS A 48 4.72 -20.75 7.21
N ALA A 49 3.94 -21.13 6.20
CA ALA A 49 4.48 -21.80 5.01
C ALA A 49 5.42 -20.89 4.21
N LEU A 50 5.03 -19.62 3.99
CA LEU A 50 5.86 -18.61 3.34
C LEU A 50 7.20 -18.44 4.06
N TYR A 51 7.14 -18.29 5.39
CA TYR A 51 8.32 -18.12 6.24
C TYR A 51 9.22 -19.35 6.20
N GLY A 52 8.65 -20.54 6.36
CA GLY A 52 9.38 -21.81 6.31
C GLY A 52 10.04 -22.06 4.96
N GLU A 53 9.39 -21.71 3.84
CA GLU A 53 9.98 -21.87 2.51
C GLU A 53 11.11 -20.86 2.25
N SER A 54 10.97 -19.60 2.71
CA SER A 54 11.98 -18.54 2.56
C SER A 54 12.44 -18.33 1.10
N LYS A 55 11.57 -18.57 0.12
CA LYS A 55 11.84 -18.34 -1.31
C LYS A 55 11.10 -17.14 -1.88
N GLN A 56 9.88 -16.89 -1.45
CA GLN A 56 9.03 -15.79 -1.89
C GLN A 56 8.83 -14.80 -0.76
N SER A 57 8.38 -13.59 -1.08
CA SER A 57 7.94 -12.59 -0.12
C SER A 57 6.66 -11.94 -0.62
N LEU A 58 5.92 -11.30 0.30
CA LEU A 58 4.68 -10.61 -0.03
C LEU A 58 4.77 -9.15 0.37
N LEU A 59 4.57 -8.24 -0.59
CA LEU A 59 4.39 -6.82 -0.34
C LEU A 59 2.91 -6.47 -0.50
N VAL A 60 2.32 -5.86 0.53
CA VAL A 60 0.93 -5.37 0.51
C VAL A 60 0.96 -3.86 0.67
N ILE A 61 0.38 -3.14 -0.29
CA ILE A 61 0.35 -1.67 -0.28
C ILE A 61 -1.07 -1.19 -0.01
N PHE A 62 -1.24 -0.38 1.03
CA PHE A 62 -2.47 0.34 1.34
C PHE A 62 -2.33 1.80 0.93
N GLN A 63 -3.09 2.17 -0.10
CA GLN A 63 -3.17 3.54 -0.63
C GLN A 63 -4.62 4.02 -0.59
N GLY A 64 -4.85 5.28 -0.24
CA GLY A 64 -6.17 5.87 -0.14
C GLY A 64 -6.15 7.18 0.63
N ILE A 65 -7.24 7.94 0.54
CA ILE A 65 -7.37 9.24 1.22
C ILE A 65 -7.29 9.10 2.75
N ASP A 66 -7.10 10.23 3.43
CA ASP A 66 -7.18 10.26 4.89
C ASP A 66 -8.58 9.84 5.35
N ALA A 67 -8.64 9.14 6.49
CA ALA A 67 -9.85 8.49 7.01
C ALA A 67 -10.47 7.40 6.13
N ALA A 68 -9.81 6.93 5.06
CA ALA A 68 -10.29 5.79 4.25
C ALA A 68 -10.24 4.41 4.95
N GLY A 69 -9.88 4.35 6.23
CA GLY A 69 -9.87 3.10 7.01
C GLY A 69 -8.62 2.23 6.86
N LYS A 70 -7.52 2.74 6.26
CA LYS A 70 -6.27 1.98 6.05
C LYS A 70 -5.74 1.33 7.35
N ASP A 71 -5.63 2.11 8.42
CA ASP A 71 -5.09 1.63 9.70
C ASP A 71 -5.98 0.56 10.34
N SER A 72 -7.30 0.77 10.33
CA SER A 72 -8.27 -0.20 10.85
C SER A 72 -8.27 -1.49 10.04
N THR A 73 -8.16 -1.41 8.71
CA THR A 73 -8.09 -2.60 7.85
C THR A 73 -6.81 -3.38 8.09
N ILE A 74 -5.65 -2.72 8.16
CA ILE A 74 -4.38 -3.39 8.50
C ILE A 74 -4.50 -4.10 9.84
N ARG A 75 -5.04 -3.41 10.86
CA ARG A 75 -5.22 -3.99 12.19
C ARG A 75 -6.17 -5.19 12.19
N ALA A 76 -7.29 -5.11 11.48
CA ALA A 76 -8.29 -6.17 11.45
C ALA A 76 -7.77 -7.40 10.71
N VAL A 77 -7.23 -7.21 9.49
CA VAL A 77 -6.84 -8.30 8.58
C VAL A 77 -5.58 -9.03 9.05
N PHE A 78 -4.62 -8.31 9.63
CA PHE A 78 -3.37 -8.91 10.11
C PHE A 78 -3.38 -9.17 11.62
N SER A 79 -4.54 -9.05 12.28
CA SER A 79 -4.68 -9.56 13.64
C SER A 79 -4.51 -11.08 13.64
N GLY A 80 -3.79 -11.64 14.61
CA GLY A 80 -3.61 -13.09 14.74
C GLY A 80 -2.48 -13.71 13.92
N ILE A 81 -1.77 -12.96 13.06
CA ILE A 81 -0.60 -13.49 12.34
C ILE A 81 0.67 -13.28 13.16
N ASN A 82 1.61 -14.22 13.10
CA ASN A 82 2.88 -14.14 13.81
C ASN A 82 3.67 -12.86 13.44
N PRO A 83 3.93 -11.96 14.42
CA PRO A 83 4.63 -10.70 14.15
C PRO A 83 6.08 -10.89 13.70
N ALA A 84 6.71 -12.05 13.93
CA ALA A 84 8.07 -12.31 13.50
C ALA A 84 8.23 -12.39 11.97
N GLY A 85 7.13 -12.62 11.23
CA GLY A 85 7.12 -12.70 9.77
C GLY A 85 6.45 -11.52 9.08
N ILE A 86 6.09 -10.47 9.82
CA ILE A 86 5.39 -9.29 9.29
C ILE A 86 6.11 -8.02 9.71
N SER A 87 6.23 -7.08 8.77
CA SER A 87 6.62 -5.70 9.05
C SER A 87 5.58 -4.73 8.53
N VAL A 88 5.37 -3.61 9.24
CA VAL A 88 4.51 -2.51 8.80
C VAL A 88 5.35 -1.26 8.71
N THR A 89 5.38 -0.62 7.54
CA THR A 89 6.05 0.66 7.33
C THR A 89 5.03 1.71 6.93
N SER A 90 4.89 2.74 7.76
CA SER A 90 4.02 3.88 7.49
C SER A 90 4.85 5.04 6.93
N PHE A 91 4.64 5.35 5.65
CA PHE A 91 5.40 6.37 4.96
C PHE A 91 4.79 7.75 5.19
N LYS A 92 5.58 8.66 5.79
CA LYS A 92 5.19 10.06 6.03
C LYS A 92 6.01 11.00 5.15
N LYS A 93 5.98 12.30 5.45
CA LYS A 93 6.87 13.29 4.84
C LYS A 93 8.33 12.79 4.89
N PRO A 94 9.07 12.85 3.77
CA PRO A 94 10.46 12.40 3.74
C PRO A 94 11.37 13.15 4.72
N SER A 95 12.33 12.44 5.29
CA SER A 95 13.40 13.04 6.09
C SER A 95 14.46 13.72 5.20
N GLN A 96 15.37 14.51 5.80
CA GLN A 96 16.48 15.11 5.02
C GLN A 96 17.39 14.05 4.38
N GLU A 97 17.63 12.93 5.06
CA GLU A 97 18.39 11.80 4.50
C GLU A 97 17.66 11.20 3.32
N GLU A 98 16.35 10.97 3.45
CA GLU A 98 15.54 10.41 2.36
C GLU A 98 15.49 11.34 1.15
N LEU A 99 15.43 12.67 1.36
CA LEU A 99 15.47 13.68 0.29
C LEU A 99 16.86 13.81 -0.37
N SER A 100 17.92 13.27 0.25
CA SER A 100 19.25 13.23 -0.36
C SER A 100 19.44 12.07 -1.34
N HIS A 101 18.42 11.21 -1.46
CA HIS A 101 18.34 10.09 -2.38
C HIS A 101 17.15 10.25 -3.34
N ASP A 102 17.07 9.38 -4.35
CA ASP A 102 15.85 9.25 -5.14
C ASP A 102 14.67 8.77 -4.26
N TYR A 103 13.44 9.13 -4.61
CA TYR A 103 12.28 8.82 -3.77
C TYR A 103 12.02 7.32 -3.59
N LEU A 104 12.51 6.45 -4.49
CA LEU A 104 12.34 4.99 -4.35
C LEU A 104 13.27 4.40 -3.29
N TRP A 105 14.42 5.02 -3.03
CA TRP A 105 15.43 4.51 -2.09
C TRP A 105 14.84 4.08 -0.74
N ARG A 106 14.03 4.94 -0.10
CA ARG A 106 13.44 4.63 1.21
C ARG A 106 12.43 3.47 1.16
N HIS A 107 11.75 3.31 0.03
CA HIS A 107 10.77 2.25 -0.19
C HIS A 107 11.47 0.92 -0.46
N VAL A 108 12.56 0.95 -1.24
CA VAL A 108 13.42 -0.22 -1.50
C VAL A 108 13.99 -0.77 -0.20
N LYS A 109 14.43 0.10 0.72
CA LYS A 109 14.94 -0.30 2.04
C LYS A 109 13.91 -1.03 2.92
N ALA A 110 12.62 -0.76 2.71
CA ALA A 110 11.54 -1.35 3.48
C ALA A 110 10.92 -2.60 2.80
N LEU A 111 11.44 -3.04 1.65
CA LEU A 111 10.96 -4.24 0.98
C LEU A 111 11.14 -5.49 1.86
N PRO A 112 10.21 -6.44 1.79
CA PRO A 112 10.26 -7.64 2.63
C PRO A 112 11.41 -8.55 2.20
N ARG A 113 12.08 -9.18 3.17
CA ARG A 113 12.99 -10.28 2.87
C ARG A 113 12.18 -11.52 2.49
N ARG A 114 12.85 -12.51 1.89
CA ARG A 114 12.19 -13.79 1.58
C ARG A 114 11.67 -14.43 2.87
N GLY A 115 10.46 -14.96 2.80
CA GLY A 115 9.72 -15.50 3.93
C GLY A 115 8.89 -14.48 4.71
N GLU A 116 9.06 -13.19 4.45
CA GLU A 116 8.38 -12.12 5.19
C GLU A 116 7.25 -11.49 4.36
N ILE A 117 6.31 -10.89 5.09
CA ILE A 117 5.29 -9.99 4.58
C ILE A 117 5.67 -8.56 4.99
N ALA A 118 5.67 -7.62 4.05
CA ALA A 118 5.76 -6.19 4.36
C ALA A 118 4.45 -5.51 3.98
N ILE A 119 3.97 -4.66 4.89
CA ILE A 119 2.78 -3.86 4.71
C ILE A 119 3.20 -2.40 4.62
N PHE A 120 2.91 -1.78 3.50
CA PHE A 120 3.14 -0.36 3.27
C PHE A 120 1.84 0.40 3.51
N ASN A 121 1.82 1.24 4.54
CA ASN A 121 0.72 2.18 4.79
C ASN A 121 1.13 3.54 4.22
N ARG A 122 0.51 3.91 3.09
CA ARG A 122 1.11 4.80 2.06
C ARG A 122 2.35 4.16 1.44
N SER A 123 2.84 4.70 0.32
CA SER A 123 3.93 4.08 -0.44
C SER A 123 4.58 5.07 -1.43
N HIS A 124 5.37 4.55 -2.36
CA HIS A 124 5.95 5.33 -3.47
C HIS A 124 4.88 5.96 -4.37
N TYR A 125 3.63 5.49 -4.32
CA TYR A 125 2.52 6.18 -5.00
C TYR A 125 2.29 7.61 -4.50
N GLU A 126 2.69 7.97 -3.27
CA GLU A 126 2.59 9.36 -2.80
C GLU A 126 3.35 10.31 -3.73
N ASN A 127 4.53 9.90 -4.23
CA ASN A 127 5.38 10.70 -5.12
C ASN A 127 4.79 10.94 -6.53
N VAL A 128 3.66 10.31 -6.86
CA VAL A 128 2.90 10.57 -8.11
C VAL A 128 1.43 10.93 -7.84
N LEU A 129 1.05 11.12 -6.58
CA LEU A 129 -0.28 11.55 -6.16
C LEU A 129 -0.23 12.96 -5.61
N ILE A 130 0.45 13.17 -4.48
CA ILE A 130 0.45 14.48 -3.82
C ILE A 130 1.25 15.51 -4.62
N THR A 131 2.32 15.07 -5.28
CA THR A 131 3.18 15.90 -6.14
C THR A 131 2.48 16.37 -7.40
N LYS A 132 1.49 15.63 -7.92
CA LYS A 132 0.64 16.11 -9.04
C LYS A 132 -0.32 17.22 -8.59
N VAL A 133 -0.83 17.13 -7.36
CA VAL A 133 -1.75 18.14 -6.80
C VAL A 133 -0.98 19.36 -6.28
N HIS A 134 0.21 19.14 -5.74
CA HIS A 134 1.10 20.12 -5.13
C HIS A 134 2.52 19.99 -5.74
N PRO A 135 2.75 20.46 -6.98
CA PRO A 135 4.04 20.35 -7.66
C PRO A 135 5.19 21.03 -6.93
N GLU A 136 4.90 22.04 -6.10
CA GLU A 136 5.89 22.69 -5.24
C GLU A 136 6.63 21.73 -4.32
N LEU A 137 6.06 20.55 -4.03
CA LEU A 137 6.70 19.53 -3.22
C LEU A 137 7.93 18.89 -3.90
N ILE A 138 7.94 18.84 -5.24
CA ILE A 138 9.05 18.30 -6.04
C ILE A 138 10.30 19.16 -5.87
N LEU A 139 10.16 20.46 -5.63
CA LEU A 139 11.29 21.37 -5.42
C LEU A 139 12.11 21.01 -4.17
N PHE A 140 11.52 20.28 -3.21
CA PHE A 140 12.25 19.79 -2.04
C PHE A 140 13.04 18.50 -2.31
N GLU A 141 12.85 17.84 -3.45
CA GLU A 141 13.56 16.61 -3.84
C GLU A 141 14.92 16.89 -4.52
N ASN A 142 15.29 18.17 -4.71
CA ASN A 142 16.60 18.60 -5.24
C ASN A 142 16.97 17.91 -6.57
N LEU A 143 15.99 17.79 -7.48
CA LEU A 143 16.16 17.13 -8.76
C LEU A 143 17.00 18.00 -9.72
N PRO A 144 17.92 17.40 -10.49
CA PRO A 144 18.75 18.15 -11.43
C PRO A 144 17.90 18.78 -12.53
N GLY A 145 18.03 20.09 -12.72
CA GLY A 145 17.32 20.84 -13.76
C GLY A 145 15.90 21.27 -13.39
N ILE A 146 15.45 21.04 -12.15
CA ILE A 146 14.16 21.52 -11.64
C ILE A 146 14.42 22.57 -10.56
N GLU A 147 14.32 23.85 -10.92
CA GLU A 147 14.54 24.97 -9.98
C GLU A 147 13.24 25.70 -9.63
N SER A 148 12.19 25.48 -10.44
CA SER A 148 10.89 26.12 -10.33
C SER A 148 9.77 25.16 -10.75
N VAL A 149 8.53 25.47 -10.37
CA VAL A 149 7.36 24.65 -10.77
C VAL A 149 7.19 24.61 -12.29
N SER A 150 7.62 25.63 -13.02
CA SER A 150 7.57 25.65 -14.49
C SER A 150 8.53 24.68 -15.17
N ASP A 151 9.53 24.16 -14.46
CA ASP A 151 10.46 23.17 -14.99
C ASP A 151 9.89 21.74 -14.91
N ILE A 152 8.80 21.57 -14.16
CA ILE A 152 8.09 20.30 -13.98
C ILE A 152 7.21 20.08 -15.21
N GLY A 153 7.60 19.11 -16.06
CA GLY A 153 6.82 18.76 -17.25
C GLY A 153 5.42 18.22 -16.90
N GLU A 154 4.47 18.36 -17.83
CA GLU A 154 3.11 17.82 -17.69
C GLU A 154 3.07 16.29 -17.53
N ASP A 155 4.16 15.60 -17.90
CA ASP A 155 4.30 14.15 -17.87
C ASP A 155 4.81 13.57 -16.53
N LEU A 156 5.08 14.41 -15.51
CA LEU A 156 5.38 13.97 -14.14
C LEU A 156 4.10 13.57 -13.39
#